data_AF-B4J7X6-F1
#
_entry.id   AF-B4J7X6-F1
#
_cell.length_a   1.000
_cell.length_b   1.000
_cell.length_c   1.000
_cell.angle_alpha   90.00
_cell.angle_beta   90.00
_cell.angle_gamma   90.00
#
_symmetry.space_group_name_H-M   'P 1'
#
loop_
_entity.id
_entity.type
_entity.pdbx_description
1 polymer ?
#
loop_
_entity_poly.entity_id
_entity_poly.type
_entity_poly.pdbx_seq_one_letter_code
_entity_poly.pdbx_strand_id
1 'polypeptide(L)'
;VIYILIDERLSNIQPQFENNCGVLYLSAQKAKDQPVAFIPLPHSKDIDFELVKTMQQQLRPSHIYVAIIDNTGNILYYQITEGFCEK
;
A
#
# COMPACT_ATOMS: atom_id res chain seq x y z
N VAL A 1 -36.10 -0.72 -2.98
CA VAL A 1 -34.75 -0.17 -2.71
C VAL A 1 -33.78 -0.97 -3.55
N ILE A 2 -33.15 -0.37 -4.55
CA ILE A 2 -32.12 -1.03 -5.37
C ILE A 2 -30.79 -0.77 -4.67
N TYR A 3 -30.13 -1.82 -4.19
CA TYR A 3 -28.76 -1.72 -3.69
C TYR A 3 -27.83 -1.72 -4.89
N ILE A 4 -27.20 -0.58 -5.17
CA ILE A 4 -26.06 -0.54 -6.09
C ILE A 4 -24.88 -1.11 -5.30
N LEU A 5 -24.50 -2.35 -5.59
CA LEU A 5 -23.27 -2.95 -5.06
C LEU A 5 -22.11 -2.12 -5.61
N ILE A 6 -21.48 -1.31 -4.76
CA ILE A 6 -20.26 -0.60 -5.12
C ILE A 6 -19.18 -1.66 -5.29
N ASP A 7 -18.59 -1.74 -6.48
CA ASP A 7 -17.45 -2.61 -6.71
C ASP A 7 -16.24 -2.07 -5.91
N GLU A 8 -15.90 -2.76 -4.83
CA GLU A 8 -14.78 -2.38 -3.96
C GLU A 8 -13.42 -2.86 -4.49
N ARG A 9 -13.40 -3.57 -5.63
CA ARG A 9 -12.14 -4.02 -6.25
C ARG A 9 -11.32 -2.82 -6.70
N LEU A 10 -10.02 -2.99 -6.62
CA LEU A 10 -9.05 -2.02 -7.09
C LEU A 10 -9.03 -2.00 -8.63
N SER A 11 -8.91 -0.81 -9.19
CA SER A 11 -8.69 -0.59 -10.62
C SER A 11 -7.29 -0.04 -10.89
N ASN A 12 -6.87 -0.06 -12.16
CA ASN A 12 -5.62 0.56 -12.62
C ASN A 12 -4.37 0.12 -11.85
N ILE A 13 -4.29 -1.17 -11.51
CA ILE A 13 -3.14 -1.75 -10.79
C ILE A 13 -1.92 -1.73 -11.71
N GLN A 14 -0.85 -1.03 -11.30
CA GLN A 14 0.38 -0.90 -12.07
C GLN A 14 1.60 -0.93 -11.16
N PRO A 15 2.71 -1.58 -11.56
CA PRO A 15 3.98 -1.45 -10.86
C PRO A 15 4.58 -0.06 -11.08
N GLN A 16 5.14 0.50 -10.03
CA GLN A 16 5.79 1.81 -10.01
C GLN A 16 7.08 1.71 -9.21
N PHE A 17 8.04 2.59 -9.51
CA PHE A 17 9.30 2.67 -8.80
C PHE A 17 9.49 4.10 -8.29
N GLU A 18 9.59 4.27 -6.97
CA GLU A 18 9.87 5.56 -6.35
C GLU A 18 11.38 5.78 -6.27
N ASN A 19 11.88 6.70 -7.08
CA ASN A 19 13.32 6.93 -7.25
C ASN A 19 13.97 7.49 -5.98
N ASN A 20 13.24 8.28 -5.18
CA ASN A 20 13.81 8.96 -4.01
C ASN A 20 14.22 7.99 -2.89
N CYS A 21 13.52 6.86 -2.78
CA CYS A 21 13.80 5.84 -1.76
C CYS A 21 14.15 4.46 -2.34
N GLY A 22 14.15 4.31 -3.67
CA GLY A 22 14.55 3.08 -4.35
C GLY A 22 13.55 1.92 -4.16
N VAL A 23 12.25 2.22 -4.05
CA VAL A 23 11.22 1.23 -3.72
C VAL A 23 10.35 0.90 -4.92
N LEU A 24 10.23 -0.39 -5.23
CA LEU A 24 9.19 -0.91 -6.12
C LEU A 24 7.89 -1.09 -5.35
N TYR A 25 6.79 -0.55 -5.85
CA TYR A 25 5.46 -0.67 -5.24
C TYR A 25 4.38 -0.88 -6.32
N LEU A 26 3.19 -1.31 -5.92
CA LEU A 26 2.02 -1.33 -6.81
C LEU A 26 1.15 -0.12 -6.53
N SER A 27 0.88 0.71 -7.54
CA SER A 27 -0.15 1.75 -7.49
C SER A 27 -1.49 1.18 -7.94
N ALA A 28 -2.58 1.57 -7.29
CA ALA A 28 -3.93 1.28 -7.74
C ALA A 28 -4.91 2.38 -7.34
N GLN A 29 -6.17 2.25 -7.74
CA GLN A 29 -7.26 3.15 -7.37
C GLN A 29 -8.39 2.38 -6.69
N LYS A 30 -8.89 2.91 -5.57
CA LYS A 30 -10.14 2.48 -4.93
C LYS A 30 -11.34 3.17 -5.57
N ALA A 31 -12.55 2.73 -5.22
CA ALA A 31 -13.78 3.43 -5.54
C ALA A 31 -13.68 4.93 -5.17
N LYS A 32 -14.21 5.81 -6.04
CA LYS A 32 -14.09 7.29 -5.96
C LYS A 32 -12.67 7.82 -6.23
N ASP A 33 -11.88 7.14 -7.06
CA ASP A 33 -10.55 7.58 -7.52
C ASP A 33 -9.54 7.84 -6.40
N GLN A 34 -9.72 7.22 -5.23
CA GLN A 34 -8.76 7.35 -4.13
C GLN A 34 -7.51 6.52 -4.44
N PRO A 35 -6.33 7.14 -4.61
CA PRO A 35 -5.11 6.41 -4.93
C PRO A 35 -4.65 5.59 -3.73
N VAL A 36 -4.10 4.41 -4.02
CA VAL A 36 -3.50 3.52 -3.03
C VAL A 36 -2.18 3.00 -3.54
N ALA A 37 -1.25 2.75 -2.63
CA ALA A 37 0.04 2.15 -2.94
C ALA A 37 0.31 0.96 -2.01
N PHE A 38 0.81 -0.14 -2.59
CA PHE A 38 1.17 -1.37 -1.89
C PHE A 38 2.67 -1.56 -1.95
N ILE A 39 3.32 -1.55 -0.79
CA ILE A 39 4.74 -1.82 -0.64
C ILE A 39 4.91 -3.32 -0.33
N PRO A 40 5.45 -4.13 -1.24
CA PRO A 40 5.65 -5.55 -1.01
C PRO A 40 6.82 -5.76 -0.02
N LEU A 41 6.60 -6.63 0.97
CA LEU A 41 7.59 -7.00 1.97
C LEU A 41 7.57 -8.53 2.18
N PRO A 42 8.71 -9.23 2.07
CA PRO A 42 8.77 -10.63 2.47
C PRO A 42 8.50 -10.79 3.97
N HIS A 43 7.77 -11.83 4.39
CA HIS A 43 7.46 -12.07 5.81
C HIS A 43 8.69 -12.19 6.73
N SER A 44 9.84 -12.50 6.15
CA SER A 44 11.11 -12.69 6.86
C SER A 44 11.88 -11.39 7.10
N LYS A 45 11.36 -10.26 6.61
CA LYS A 45 11.97 -8.94 6.78
C LYS A 45 11.13 -8.08 7.70
N ASP A 46 11.82 -7.33 8.56
CA ASP A 46 11.20 -6.30 9.38
C ASP A 46 10.65 -5.15 8.52
N ILE A 47 9.63 -4.47 9.02
CA ILE A 47 9.06 -3.29 8.39
C ILE A 47 9.99 -2.11 8.66
N ASP A 48 10.53 -1.51 7.61
CA ASP A 48 11.26 -0.24 7.71
C ASP A 48 10.25 0.91 7.81
N PHE A 49 9.91 1.32 9.04
CA PHE A 49 8.92 2.38 9.27
C PHE A 49 9.39 3.76 8.78
N GLU A 50 10.69 4.05 8.76
CA GLU A 50 11.21 5.32 8.23
C GLU A 50 11.07 5.38 6.71
N LEU A 51 11.31 4.26 6.03
CA LEU A 51 11.02 4.11 4.60
C LEU A 51 9.53 4.28 4.31
N VAL A 52 8.66 3.62 5.08
CA VAL A 52 7.20 3.72 4.91
C VAL A 52 6.73 5.15 5.13
N LYS A 53 7.27 5.86 6.12
CA LYS A 53 6.99 7.28 6.38
C LYS A 53 7.46 8.17 5.24
N THR A 54 8.63 7.89 4.67
CA THR A 54 9.13 8.59 3.47
C THR A 54 8.18 8.37 2.28
N MET A 55 7.76 7.12 2.05
CA MET A 55 6.78 6.77 1.01
C MET A 55 5.44 7.46 1.21
N GLN A 56 4.94 7.53 2.45
CA GLN A 56 3.71 8.27 2.77
C GLN A 56 3.82 9.74 2.38
N GLN A 57 4.97 10.38 2.61
CA GLN A 57 5.20 11.78 2.24
C GLN A 57 5.27 11.98 0.72
N GLN A 58 5.97 11.10 0.00
CA GLN A 58 6.15 11.20 -1.46
C GLN A 58 4.85 10.92 -2.23
N LEU A 59 4.07 9.96 -1.75
CA LEU A 59 2.90 9.45 -2.47
C LEU A 59 1.57 10.07 -2.03
N ARG A 60 1.58 11.13 -1.21
CA ARG A 60 0.34 11.84 -0.84
C ARG A 60 -0.43 12.25 -2.11
N PRO A 61 -1.76 12.04 -2.17
CA PRO A 61 -2.66 11.69 -1.07
C PRO A 61 -2.95 10.17 -0.92
N SER A 62 -2.08 9.30 -1.44
CA SER A 62 -2.33 7.84 -1.48
C SER A 62 -2.38 7.21 -0.09
N HIS A 63 -3.29 6.25 0.10
CA HIS A 63 -3.20 5.35 1.25
C HIS A 63 -2.11 4.31 1.03
N ILE A 64 -1.21 4.17 2.00
CA ILE A 64 -0.12 3.19 1.94
C ILE A 64 -0.53 1.93 2.67
N TYR A 65 -0.32 0.79 1.99
CA TYR A 65 -0.46 -0.54 2.53
C TYR A 65 0.88 -1.26 2.45
N VAL A 66 1.28 -1.93 3.53
CA VAL A 66 2.37 -2.91 3.49
C VAL A 66 1.75 -4.27 3.18
N ALA A 67 2.21 -4.89 2.10
CA ALA A 67 1.78 -6.22 1.66
C ALA A 67 2.83 -7.25 2.06
N ILE A 68 2.61 -7.91 3.20
CA ILE A 68 3.51 -8.93 3.74
C ILE A 68 3.23 -10.26 3.05
N ILE A 69 4.21 -10.74 2.29
CA ILE A 69 4.12 -11.94 1.46
C ILE A 69 4.79 -13.10 2.20
N ASP A 70 4.01 -14.13 2.54
CA ASP A 70 4.54 -15.34 3.18
C ASP A 70 5.00 -16.40 2.16
N ASN A 71 5.63 -17.47 2.67
CA ASN A 71 6.13 -18.57 1.83
C ASN A 71 5.05 -19.57 1.40
N THR A 72 3.81 -19.40 1.85
CA THR A 72 2.66 -20.25 1.51
C THR A 72 1.79 -19.64 0.42
N GLY A 73 2.13 -18.44 -0.05
CA GLY A 73 1.37 -17.69 -1.05
C GLY A 73 0.28 -16.81 -0.45
N ASN A 74 0.19 -16.68 0.88
CA ASN A 74 -0.71 -15.70 1.49
C ASN A 74 -0.05 -14.32 1.47
N ILE A 75 -0.90 -13.29 1.35
CA ILE A 75 -0.49 -11.89 1.44
C ILE A 75 -1.36 -11.20 2.49
N LEU A 76 -0.72 -10.65 3.52
CA LEU A 76 -1.36 -9.84 4.55
C LEU A 76 -1.20 -8.36 4.22
N TYR A 77 -2.29 -7.60 4.24
CA TYR A 77 -2.29 -6.18 3.93
C TYR A 77 -2.54 -5.35 5.18
N TYR A 78 -1.56 -4.54 5.56
CA TYR A 78 -1.66 -3.62 6.69
C TYR A 78 -1.68 -2.18 6.19
N GLN A 79 -2.74 -1.44 6.49
CA GLN A 79 -2.77 0.00 6.23
C GLN A 79 -1.91 0.72 7.26
N ILE A 80 -0.95 1.52 6.80
CA ILE A 80 -0.15 2.36 7.68
C ILE A 80 -0.72 3.77 7.62
N THR A 81 -1.13 4.30 8.77
CA THR A 81 -1.63 5.66 8.93
C THR A 81 -0.59 6.54 9.60
N GLU A 82 -0.63 7.84 9.31
CA GLU A 82 0.22 8.82 9.99
C GLU A 82 0.00 8.76 11.51
N GLY A 83 1.09 8.83 12.28
CA GLY A 83 1.06 8.69 13.75
C GLY A 83 1.45 7.31 14.27
N PHE A 84 1.67 6.32 13.40
CA PHE A 84 2.30 5.05 13.80
C PHE A 84 3.82 5.26 13.90
N CYS A 85 4.29 5.70 15.06
CA CYS A 85 5.71 5.65 15.43
C CYS A 85 5.84 4.56 16.49
N GLU A 86 6.72 3.58 16.26
CA GLU A 86 7.22 2.77 17.37
C GLU A 86 7.82 3.74 18.41
N LYS A 87 7.41 3.56 19.67
CA LYS A 87 7.96 4.31 20.79
C LYS A 87 9.29 3.70 21.23
#